data_AF-A0A9E5SUQ1-F1
#
_entry.id   AF-A0A9E5SUQ1-F1
#
_cell.length_a   1.000
_cell.length_b   1.000
_cell.length_c   1.000
_cell.angle_alpha   90.00
_cell.angle_beta   90.00
_cell.angle_gamma   90.00
#
_symmetry.space_group_name_H-M   'P 1'
#
loop_
_entity.id
_entity.type
_entity.pdbx_description
1 polymer ?
#
loop_
_entity_poly.entity_id
_entity_poly.type
_entity_poly.pdbx_seq_one_letter_code
_entity_poly.pdbx_strand_id
1 'polypeptide(L)'
;LVLMPTVNHVGVSRRIEDEQERSRLKEIMEQIKPPDMGVIVRTAAVGKTAEDFIGEMRFLERLWQRILQRSEVLRAPRLLHAEESLIFRTVRDMFTSDVSEFIINDREYYDKVVAVANIIAPGLKDRVRLYEGGPNIFDDFGIQARIDKALDKKVWMKNGAYIIIDETEALTVIDVNTGKYVGDNNLQQTILEVNIEAAKEIARQLRLRDISGIIIIDFIDMEVEENKYKVVAALEEALAKDRTKTNVLGITGLGLVEMTRKKMRRKLSSIVKRTCPYCGGSGLVDSEETTAINLRRLVLRQLANSDIKEYLIEVNPLVAKYIESKEAETPVLPKIEGVKFYVLASESMHLSDYRVVEITSQKEREKLLGKARVFC
;
A
#
# COMPACT_ATOMS: atom_id res chain seq x y z
N LEU A 1 -26.80 2.69 9.19
CA LEU A 1 -27.66 3.27 8.13
C LEU A 1 -26.90 4.34 7.32
N VAL A 2 -27.45 4.81 6.20
CA VAL A 2 -27.02 6.04 5.49
C VAL A 2 -28.26 6.90 5.25
N LEU A 3 -28.31 8.11 5.80
CA LEU A 3 -29.40 9.06 5.59
C LEU A 3 -29.13 9.89 4.33
N MET A 4 -30.14 10.01 3.49
CA MET A 4 -30.19 10.86 2.30
C MET A 4 -31.27 11.93 2.54
N PRO A 5 -30.90 13.10 3.08
CA PRO A 5 -31.88 14.05 3.58
C PRO A 5 -32.69 14.79 2.49
N THR A 6 -32.31 14.64 1.22
CA THR A 6 -32.89 15.39 0.09
C THR A 6 -33.61 14.50 -0.93
N VAL A 7 -33.77 13.20 -0.65
CA VAL A 7 -34.36 12.22 -1.57
C VAL A 7 -35.26 11.30 -0.77
N ASN A 8 -36.49 11.04 -1.21
CA ASN A 8 -37.39 10.10 -0.55
C ASN A 8 -37.22 8.68 -1.12
N HIS A 9 -36.39 7.83 -0.49
CA HIS A 9 -36.11 6.47 -0.98
C HIS A 9 -35.60 5.55 0.13
N VAL A 10 -36.13 4.32 0.22
CA VAL A 10 -35.53 3.24 1.03
C VAL A 10 -34.80 2.24 0.14
N GLY A 11 -33.50 2.12 0.36
CA GLY A 11 -32.64 1.14 -0.32
C GLY A 11 -32.03 0.15 0.66
N VAL A 12 -31.85 -1.10 0.24
CA VAL A 12 -31.14 -2.13 1.01
C VAL A 12 -29.89 -2.57 0.26
N SER A 13 -28.75 -2.61 0.94
CA SER A 13 -27.45 -3.02 0.40
C SER A 13 -27.57 -4.29 -0.43
N ARG A 14 -27.01 -4.29 -1.64
CA ARG A 14 -27.01 -5.46 -2.54
C ARG A 14 -26.24 -6.66 -2.00
N ARG A 15 -25.44 -6.47 -0.94
CA ARG A 15 -24.65 -7.52 -0.29
C ARG A 15 -25.45 -8.35 0.73
N ILE A 16 -26.68 -7.95 1.02
CA ILE A 16 -27.62 -8.77 1.78
C ILE A 16 -28.34 -9.60 0.73
N GLU A 17 -28.00 -10.88 0.64
CA GLU A 17 -28.52 -11.81 -0.38
C GLU A 17 -29.84 -12.47 0.06
N ASP A 18 -30.05 -12.59 1.37
CA ASP A 18 -31.29 -13.12 1.95
C ASP A 18 -32.46 -12.15 1.69
N GLU A 19 -33.37 -12.55 0.80
CA GLU A 19 -34.51 -11.74 0.40
C GLU A 19 -35.54 -11.52 1.53
N GLN A 20 -35.65 -12.45 2.48
CA GLN A 20 -36.52 -12.28 3.64
C GLN A 20 -35.97 -11.19 4.54
N GLU A 21 -34.67 -11.24 4.82
CA GLU A 21 -34.00 -10.21 5.63
C GLU A 21 -34.02 -8.84 4.92
N ARG A 22 -33.83 -8.80 3.60
CA ARG A 22 -33.97 -7.56 2.83
C ARG A 22 -35.35 -6.94 2.97
N SER A 23 -36.39 -7.76 2.83
CA SER A 23 -37.78 -7.32 2.93
C SER A 23 -38.08 -6.81 4.35
N ARG A 24 -37.69 -7.57 5.38
CA ARG A 24 -37.82 -7.18 6.79
C ARG A 24 -37.15 -5.85 7.07
N LEU A 25 -35.90 -5.68 6.67
CA LEU A 25 -35.15 -4.45 6.89
C LEU A 25 -35.76 -3.25 6.14
N LYS A 26 -36.28 -3.47 4.93
CA LYS A 26 -36.96 -2.44 4.16
C LYS A 26 -38.24 -1.97 4.85
N GLU A 27 -39.07 -2.89 5.33
CA GLU A 27 -40.31 -2.58 6.06
C GLU A 27 -40.03 -1.78 7.34
N ILE A 28 -39.03 -2.21 8.13
CA ILE A 28 -38.63 -1.50 9.35
C ILE A 28 -38.16 -0.08 9.00
N MET A 29 -37.41 0.12 7.92
CA MET A 29 -36.95 1.45 7.51
C MET A 29 -38.08 2.36 7.01
N GLU A 30 -39.06 1.83 6.29
CA GLU A 30 -40.23 2.61 5.86
C GLU A 30 -41.00 3.16 7.06
N GLN A 31 -41.04 2.42 8.17
CA GLN A 31 -41.70 2.87 9.40
C GLN A 31 -40.91 3.90 10.19
N ILE A 32 -39.57 3.83 10.17
CA ILE A 32 -38.69 4.64 11.03
C ILE A 32 -38.18 5.90 10.32
N LYS A 33 -38.09 5.89 8.98
CA LYS A 33 -37.49 7.01 8.24
C LYS A 33 -38.30 8.30 8.40
N PRO A 34 -37.63 9.47 8.44
CA PRO A 34 -38.32 10.75 8.38
C PRO A 34 -39.10 10.96 7.08
N PRO A 35 -40.17 11.79 7.12
CA PRO A 35 -40.82 12.29 5.92
C PRO A 35 -39.81 12.95 4.98
N ASP A 36 -40.00 12.75 3.67
CA ASP A 36 -39.19 13.34 2.59
C ASP A 36 -37.69 13.01 2.59
N MET A 37 -37.24 12.16 3.49
CA MET A 37 -35.87 11.66 3.54
C MET A 37 -35.78 10.19 3.13
N GLY A 38 -34.58 9.82 2.73
CA GLY A 38 -34.24 8.51 2.21
C GLY A 38 -33.19 7.85 3.07
N VAL A 39 -33.17 6.53 3.05
CA VAL A 39 -32.31 5.73 3.91
C VAL A 39 -31.76 4.56 3.11
N ILE A 40 -30.44 4.33 3.18
CA ILE A 40 -29.82 3.11 2.68
C ILE A 40 -29.39 2.23 3.85
N VAL A 41 -29.95 1.03 3.90
CA VAL A 41 -29.60 -0.01 4.87
C VAL A 41 -28.29 -0.66 4.45
N ARG A 42 -27.29 -0.62 5.34
CA ARG A 42 -25.95 -1.21 5.11
C ARG A 42 -25.92 -2.66 5.57
N THR A 43 -24.94 -3.44 5.10
CA THR A 43 -24.78 -4.86 5.46
C THR A 43 -24.61 -5.09 6.98
N ALA A 44 -24.05 -4.13 7.72
CA ALA A 44 -23.94 -4.20 9.19
C ALA A 44 -25.29 -4.16 9.93
N ALA A 45 -26.39 -3.90 9.21
CA ALA A 45 -27.75 -3.85 9.74
C ALA A 45 -28.43 -5.24 9.81
N VAL A 46 -27.82 -6.28 9.23
CA VAL A 46 -28.37 -7.64 9.25
C VAL A 46 -28.56 -8.11 10.69
N GLY A 47 -29.74 -8.64 10.99
CA GLY A 47 -30.12 -9.14 12.32
C GLY A 47 -30.42 -8.05 13.36
N LYS A 48 -30.36 -6.76 12.99
CA LYS A 48 -30.72 -5.65 13.89
C LYS A 48 -32.23 -5.47 14.00
N THR A 49 -32.64 -4.97 15.16
CA THR A 49 -34.04 -4.73 15.54
C THR A 49 -34.49 -3.31 15.17
N ALA A 50 -35.79 -3.04 15.24
CA ALA A 50 -36.32 -1.70 15.04
C ALA A 50 -35.78 -0.72 16.08
N GLU A 51 -35.63 -1.14 17.35
CA GLU A 51 -35.09 -0.29 18.41
C GLU A 51 -33.64 0.14 18.13
N ASP A 52 -32.81 -0.77 17.61
CA ASP A 52 -31.43 -0.46 17.21
C ASP A 52 -31.38 0.68 16.19
N PHE A 53 -32.31 0.69 15.23
CA PHE A 53 -32.33 1.67 14.16
C PHE A 53 -32.89 3.02 14.58
N ILE A 54 -33.82 3.08 15.53
CA ILE A 54 -34.37 4.35 16.02
C ILE A 54 -33.25 5.24 16.59
N GLY A 55 -32.32 4.64 17.36
CA GLY A 55 -31.18 5.36 17.91
C GLY A 55 -30.27 5.93 16.82
N GLU A 56 -29.91 5.09 15.84
CA GLU A 56 -29.05 5.50 14.72
C GLU A 56 -29.71 6.57 13.83
N MET A 57 -31.01 6.43 13.55
CA MET A 57 -31.77 7.39 12.75
C MET A 57 -31.80 8.78 13.42
N ARG A 58 -32.15 8.83 14.70
CA ARG A 58 -32.15 10.07 15.49
C ARG A 58 -30.78 10.72 15.55
N PHE A 59 -29.70 9.93 15.54
CA PHE A 59 -28.35 10.49 15.46
C PHE A 59 -28.10 11.16 14.10
N LEU A 60 -28.42 10.47 13.00
CA LEU A 60 -28.23 10.97 11.64
C LEU A 60 -29.07 12.23 11.37
N GLU A 61 -30.31 12.28 11.83
CA GLU A 61 -31.16 13.47 11.75
C GLU A 61 -30.57 14.65 12.53
N ARG A 62 -30.17 14.43 13.79
CA ARG A 62 -29.53 15.49 14.60
C ARG A 62 -28.23 15.99 14.00
N LEU A 63 -27.47 15.10 13.36
CA LEU A 63 -26.28 15.50 12.61
C LEU A 63 -26.67 16.41 11.44
N TRP A 64 -27.66 16.01 10.65
CA TRP A 64 -28.14 16.80 9.53
C TRP A 64 -28.67 18.19 9.96
N GLN A 65 -29.47 18.26 11.03
CA GLN A 65 -29.97 19.52 11.57
C GLN A 65 -28.84 20.46 12.01
N ARG A 66 -27.78 19.92 12.65
CA ARG A 66 -26.60 20.73 13.00
C ARG A 66 -25.86 21.27 11.76
N ILE A 67 -25.82 20.50 10.67
CA ILE A 67 -25.22 20.94 9.41
C ILE A 67 -26.04 22.08 8.81
N LEU A 68 -27.36 21.95 8.78
CA LEU A 68 -28.27 23.00 8.29
C LEU A 68 -28.15 24.29 9.10
N GLN A 69 -28.21 24.21 10.44
CA GLN A 69 -28.06 25.38 11.32
C GLN A 69 -26.73 26.12 11.07
N ARG A 70 -25.62 25.39 10.95
CA ARG A 70 -24.32 26.02 10.61
C ARG A 70 -24.32 26.65 9.21
N SER A 71 -25.04 26.04 8.27
CA SER A 71 -25.15 26.52 6.89
C SER A 71 -25.91 27.84 6.79
N GLU A 72 -26.80 28.13 7.73
CA GLU A 72 -27.56 29.39 7.81
C GLU A 72 -26.74 30.52 8.44
N VAL A 73 -25.97 30.22 9.49
CA VAL A 73 -25.30 31.24 10.32
C VAL A 73 -23.99 31.77 9.72
N LEU A 74 -23.21 30.92 9.06
CA LEU A 74 -21.86 31.30 8.62
C LEU A 74 -21.90 32.09 7.27
N ARG A 75 -20.78 32.48 6.65
CA ARG A 75 -20.77 32.94 5.23
C ARG A 75 -19.81 32.11 4.39
N ALA A 76 -20.17 31.82 3.14
CA ALA A 76 -19.37 31.01 2.22
C ALA A 76 -18.08 31.73 1.78
N PRO A 77 -16.96 31.00 1.51
CA PRO A 77 -16.76 29.56 1.68
C PRO A 77 -16.41 29.18 3.13
N ARG A 78 -17.02 28.12 3.66
CA ARG A 78 -16.72 27.59 5.01
C ARG A 78 -16.96 26.09 5.13
N LEU A 79 -16.20 25.44 6.01
CA LEU A 79 -16.39 24.06 6.41
C LEU A 79 -17.61 23.93 7.34
N LEU A 80 -18.68 23.27 6.88
CA LEU A 80 -19.88 23.02 7.70
C LEU A 80 -19.75 21.75 8.53
N HIS A 81 -19.22 20.70 7.90
CA HIS A 81 -18.97 19.39 8.49
C HIS A 81 -17.76 18.78 7.80
N ALA A 82 -16.75 18.41 8.59
CA ALA A 82 -15.70 17.51 8.14
C ALA A 82 -16.12 16.07 8.43
N GLU A 83 -15.75 15.15 7.56
CA GLU A 83 -15.87 13.72 7.88
C GLU A 83 -15.16 13.47 9.21
N GLU A 84 -15.84 12.77 10.12
CA GLU A 84 -15.35 12.60 11.48
C GLU A 84 -13.99 11.87 11.54
N SER A 85 -13.31 12.03 12.68
CA SER A 85 -12.00 11.43 12.97
C SER A 85 -11.95 9.93 12.62
N LEU A 86 -10.74 9.42 12.38
CA LEU A 86 -10.48 8.00 12.11
C LEU A 86 -11.28 7.07 13.04
N ILE A 87 -11.38 7.44 14.33
CA ILE A 87 -12.13 6.74 15.36
C ILE A 87 -13.59 6.52 14.98
N PHE A 88 -14.31 7.59 14.62
CA PHE A 88 -15.73 7.47 14.31
C PHE A 88 -15.95 6.54 13.12
N ARG A 89 -15.12 6.67 12.08
CA ARG A 89 -15.16 5.78 10.91
C ARG A 89 -14.88 4.33 11.29
N THR A 90 -13.89 4.08 12.15
CA THR A 90 -13.56 2.74 12.63
C THR A 90 -14.72 2.15 13.43
N VAL A 91 -15.34 2.89 14.35
CA VAL A 91 -16.50 2.41 15.12
C VAL A 91 -17.68 2.13 14.18
N ARG A 92 -18.08 3.09 13.35
CA ARG A 92 -19.23 2.96 12.44
C ARG A 92 -19.07 1.84 11.43
N ASP A 93 -17.88 1.73 10.82
CA ASP A 93 -17.68 0.81 9.73
C ASP A 93 -17.18 -0.55 10.23
N MET A 94 -16.25 -0.61 11.20
CA MET A 94 -15.53 -1.82 11.58
C MET A 94 -15.99 -2.48 12.88
N PHE A 95 -16.69 -1.77 13.78
CA PHE A 95 -17.10 -2.33 15.06
C PHE A 95 -18.44 -3.07 14.96
N THR A 96 -18.38 -4.28 14.39
CA THR A 96 -19.50 -5.18 14.17
C THR A 96 -19.53 -6.31 15.22
N SER A 97 -20.58 -7.13 15.23
CA SER A 97 -20.81 -8.17 16.25
C SER A 97 -19.77 -9.29 16.26
N ASP A 98 -19.02 -9.46 15.17
CA ASP A 98 -17.88 -10.36 15.02
C ASP A 98 -16.60 -9.86 15.70
N VAL A 99 -16.56 -8.59 16.13
CA VAL A 99 -15.42 -8.03 16.87
C VAL A 99 -15.51 -8.40 18.35
N SER A 100 -14.55 -9.18 18.84
CA SER A 100 -14.50 -9.59 20.25
C SER A 100 -14.17 -8.43 21.20
N GLU A 101 -13.15 -7.63 20.88
CA GLU A 101 -12.67 -6.51 21.70
C GLU A 101 -12.21 -5.34 20.82
N PHE A 102 -12.50 -4.11 21.26
CA PHE A 102 -11.96 -2.88 20.70
C PHE A 102 -11.00 -2.28 21.72
N ILE A 103 -9.71 -2.43 21.48
CA ILE A 103 -8.66 -2.08 22.44
C ILE A 103 -8.01 -0.75 22.06
N ILE A 104 -7.89 0.17 23.02
CA ILE A 104 -7.34 1.52 22.83
C ILE A 104 -6.31 1.79 23.93
N ASN A 105 -5.14 2.32 23.61
CA ASN A 105 -4.06 2.59 24.58
C ASN A 105 -3.98 4.05 25.04
N ASP A 106 -5.02 4.84 24.80
CA ASP A 106 -5.10 6.25 25.17
C ASP A 106 -6.46 6.55 25.82
N ARG A 107 -6.44 7.15 27.01
CA ARG A 107 -7.65 7.40 27.81
C ARG A 107 -8.61 8.37 27.12
N GLU A 108 -8.11 9.45 26.52
CA GLU A 108 -8.95 10.44 25.86
C GLU A 108 -9.68 9.83 24.66
N TYR A 109 -8.98 8.99 23.89
CA TYR A 109 -9.58 8.28 22.77
C TYR A 109 -10.51 7.14 23.20
N TYR A 110 -10.24 6.48 24.32
CA TYR A 110 -11.15 5.50 24.91
C TYR A 110 -12.50 6.13 25.24
N ASP A 111 -12.51 7.27 25.96
CA ASP A 111 -13.76 7.95 26.34
C ASP A 111 -14.56 8.40 25.11
N LYS A 112 -13.87 8.90 24.08
CA LYS A 112 -14.48 9.24 22.78
C LYS A 112 -15.09 8.02 22.09
N VAL A 113 -14.38 6.89 22.05
CA VAL A 113 -14.90 5.65 21.44
C VAL A 113 -16.11 5.12 22.19
N VAL A 114 -16.09 5.11 23.52
CA VAL A 114 -17.25 4.69 24.33
C VAL A 114 -18.46 5.57 24.06
N ALA A 115 -18.28 6.90 24.01
CA ALA A 115 -19.35 7.83 23.68
C ALA A 115 -19.96 7.56 22.29
N VAL A 116 -19.13 7.31 21.28
CA VAL A 116 -19.59 6.99 19.91
C VAL A 116 -20.23 5.60 19.84
N ALA A 117 -19.66 4.60 20.51
CA ALA A 117 -20.20 3.24 20.56
C ALA A 117 -21.58 3.21 21.23
N ASN A 118 -21.81 3.99 22.29
CA ASN A 118 -23.13 4.12 22.91
C ASN A 118 -24.22 4.62 21.94
N ILE A 119 -23.84 5.38 20.92
CA ILE A 119 -24.77 5.94 19.94
C ILE A 119 -24.99 4.97 18.78
N ILE A 120 -23.91 4.38 18.25
CA ILE A 120 -23.94 3.63 16.98
C ILE A 120 -24.09 2.12 17.20
N ALA A 121 -23.50 1.60 18.27
CA ALA A 121 -23.45 0.17 18.57
C ALA A 121 -23.55 -0.08 20.09
N PRO A 122 -24.66 0.34 20.74
CA PRO A 122 -24.79 0.30 22.21
C PRO A 122 -24.58 -1.11 22.79
N GLY A 123 -25.04 -2.15 22.10
CA GLY A 123 -24.84 -3.55 22.50
C GLY A 123 -23.39 -4.06 22.42
N LEU A 124 -22.47 -3.29 21.84
CA LEU A 124 -21.04 -3.64 21.75
C LEU A 124 -20.17 -2.80 22.69
N LYS A 125 -20.73 -1.80 23.40
CA LYS A 125 -19.96 -0.85 24.22
C LYS A 125 -19.03 -1.55 25.23
N ASP A 126 -19.48 -2.65 25.82
CA ASP A 126 -18.74 -3.36 26.88
C ASP A 126 -17.53 -4.13 26.33
N ARG A 127 -17.39 -4.20 25.00
CA ARG A 127 -16.21 -4.74 24.31
C ARG A 127 -15.12 -3.70 24.09
N VAL A 128 -15.38 -2.41 24.38
CA VAL A 128 -14.36 -1.36 24.32
C VAL A 128 -13.53 -1.41 25.59
N ARG A 129 -12.21 -1.61 25.45
CA ARG A 129 -11.27 -1.74 26.57
C ARG A 129 -10.13 -0.72 26.46
N LEU A 130 -9.81 -0.08 27.58
CA LEU A 130 -8.57 0.65 27.70
C LEU A 130 -7.45 -0.35 27.96
N TYR A 131 -6.41 -0.27 27.15
CA TYR A 131 -5.19 -1.03 27.33
C TYR A 131 -4.29 -0.31 28.32
N GLU A 132 -4.07 -0.97 29.45
CA GLU A 132 -3.21 -0.51 30.55
C GLU A 132 -1.97 -1.43 30.70
N GLY A 133 -1.63 -2.16 29.62
CA GLY A 133 -0.53 -3.12 29.60
C GLY A 133 0.85 -2.48 29.42
N GLY A 134 1.72 -3.14 28.65
CA GLY A 134 3.07 -2.68 28.34
C GLY A 134 3.14 -1.36 27.54
N PRO A 135 4.37 -0.89 27.23
CA PRO A 135 4.56 0.38 26.54
C PRO A 135 4.07 0.38 25.08
N ASN A 136 3.94 -0.80 24.45
CA ASN A 136 3.54 -0.91 23.05
C ASN A 136 2.44 -1.96 22.86
N ILE A 137 1.21 -1.48 22.67
CA ILE A 137 0.05 -2.31 22.34
C ILE A 137 0.29 -3.20 21.11
N PHE A 138 1.04 -2.76 20.09
CA PHE A 138 1.26 -3.59 18.90
C PHE A 138 2.22 -4.74 19.14
N ASP A 139 3.19 -4.59 20.05
CA ASP A 139 4.15 -5.65 20.36
C ASP A 139 3.46 -6.73 21.20
N ASP A 140 2.70 -6.34 22.22
CA ASP A 140 1.95 -7.26 23.08
C ASP A 140 0.96 -8.15 22.31
N PHE A 141 0.35 -7.61 21.25
CA PHE A 141 -0.54 -8.37 20.36
C PHE A 141 0.16 -8.97 19.13
N GLY A 142 1.48 -8.81 18.99
CA GLY A 142 2.25 -9.31 17.84
C GLY A 142 1.80 -8.71 16.49
N ILE A 143 1.24 -7.50 16.50
CA ILE A 143 0.74 -6.77 15.33
C ILE A 143 1.91 -6.14 14.56
N GLN A 144 2.93 -5.61 15.24
CA GLN A 144 4.06 -4.92 14.58
C GLN A 144 4.75 -5.84 13.56
N ALA A 145 5.11 -7.05 13.98
CA ALA A 145 5.70 -8.05 13.10
C ALA A 145 4.80 -8.44 11.92
N ARG A 146 3.47 -8.34 12.07
CA ARG A 146 2.51 -8.59 10.97
C ARG A 146 2.43 -7.40 10.03
N ILE A 147 2.53 -6.16 10.52
CA ILE A 147 2.60 -4.94 9.69
C ILE A 147 3.86 -4.98 8.84
N ASP A 148 5.00 -5.30 9.43
CA ASP A 148 6.28 -5.37 8.70
C ASP A 148 6.20 -6.41 7.57
N LYS A 149 5.71 -7.61 7.88
CA LYS A 149 5.46 -8.67 6.88
C LYS A 149 4.40 -8.31 5.84
N ALA A 150 3.43 -7.46 6.19
CA ALA A 150 2.39 -7.02 5.25
C ALA A 150 2.95 -6.17 4.11
N LEU A 151 4.17 -5.66 4.22
CA LEU A 151 4.83 -4.84 3.21
C LEU A 151 5.88 -5.61 2.40
N ASP A 152 6.09 -6.88 2.72
CA ASP A 152 7.01 -7.73 1.99
C ASP A 152 6.48 -8.01 0.59
N LYS A 153 7.38 -7.98 -0.40
CA LYS A 153 7.04 -8.38 -1.77
C LYS A 153 6.61 -9.85 -1.84
N LYS A 154 7.23 -10.71 -1.02
CA LYS A 154 6.97 -12.15 -0.95
C LYS A 154 6.12 -12.50 0.26
N VAL A 155 5.00 -13.19 0.05
CA VAL A 155 4.08 -13.61 1.11
C VAL A 155 3.96 -15.13 1.13
N TRP A 156 4.41 -15.74 2.22
CA TRP A 156 4.33 -17.19 2.41
C TRP A 156 2.94 -17.62 2.88
N MET A 157 2.43 -18.68 2.28
CA MET A 157 1.22 -19.40 2.69
C MET A 157 1.58 -20.55 3.63
N LYS A 158 0.59 -21.06 4.38
CA LYS A 158 0.82 -22.09 5.42
C LYS A 158 1.37 -23.41 4.86
N ASN A 159 1.05 -23.72 3.62
CA ASN A 159 1.50 -24.91 2.91
C ASN A 159 2.94 -24.79 2.37
N GLY A 160 3.62 -23.64 2.52
CA GLY A 160 4.98 -23.44 2.03
C GLY A 160 5.08 -22.97 0.58
N ALA A 161 3.93 -22.79 -0.09
CA ALA A 161 3.83 -21.97 -1.30
C ALA A 161 3.88 -20.48 -0.94
N TYR A 162 4.05 -19.61 -1.93
CA TYR A 162 4.08 -18.17 -1.71
C TYR A 162 3.53 -17.40 -2.91
N ILE A 163 3.10 -16.17 -2.65
CA ILE A 163 2.77 -15.19 -3.69
C ILE A 163 3.79 -14.05 -3.70
N ILE A 164 4.07 -13.51 -4.89
CA ILE A 164 4.87 -12.30 -5.09
C ILE A 164 3.92 -11.19 -5.53
N ILE A 165 3.94 -10.04 -4.86
CA ILE A 165 3.09 -8.89 -5.19
C ILE A 165 3.99 -7.78 -5.70
N ASP A 166 3.83 -7.43 -6.98
CA ASP A 166 4.55 -6.36 -7.66
C ASP A 166 3.61 -5.22 -8.04
N GLU A 167 3.82 -4.08 -7.41
CA GLU A 167 3.06 -2.86 -7.70
C GLU A 167 3.82 -2.02 -8.73
N THR A 168 3.23 -1.84 -9.91
CA THR A 168 3.74 -0.91 -10.94
C THR A 168 2.99 0.42 -10.86
N GLU A 169 3.30 1.34 -11.77
CA GLU A 169 2.60 2.62 -11.88
C GLU A 169 1.12 2.45 -12.23
N ALA A 170 0.81 1.58 -13.20
CA ALA A 170 -0.54 1.45 -13.76
C ALA A 170 -1.36 0.29 -13.15
N LEU A 171 -0.69 -0.82 -12.82
CA LEU A 171 -1.36 -2.05 -12.39
C LEU A 171 -0.53 -2.81 -11.34
N THR A 172 -1.17 -3.74 -10.65
CA THR A 172 -0.49 -4.66 -9.72
C THR A 172 -0.47 -6.05 -10.31
N VAL A 173 0.70 -6.69 -10.33
CA VAL A 173 0.88 -8.07 -10.76
C VAL A 173 1.08 -8.93 -9.52
N ILE A 174 0.44 -10.09 -9.49
CA ILE A 174 0.60 -11.07 -8.43
C ILE A 174 0.95 -12.42 -9.04
N ASP A 175 2.07 -13.00 -8.62
CA ASP A 175 2.59 -14.28 -9.12
C ASP A 175 2.51 -15.36 -8.03
N VAL A 176 2.08 -16.57 -8.38
CA VAL A 176 1.86 -17.69 -7.45
C VAL A 176 2.90 -18.78 -7.67
N ASN A 177 3.59 -19.17 -6.61
CA ASN A 177 4.64 -20.18 -6.66
C ASN A 177 4.41 -21.30 -5.64
N THR A 178 4.65 -22.55 -6.04
CA THR A 178 4.56 -23.74 -5.18
C THR A 178 5.60 -23.76 -4.05
N GLY A 179 6.75 -23.10 -4.25
CA GLY A 179 7.79 -22.99 -3.22
C GLY A 179 8.30 -24.34 -2.72
N LYS A 180 8.12 -24.62 -1.43
CA LYS A 180 8.53 -25.90 -0.80
C LYS A 180 7.40 -26.94 -0.76
N TYR A 181 6.21 -26.61 -1.26
CA TYR A 181 5.08 -27.52 -1.27
C TYR A 181 5.25 -28.54 -2.40
N VAL A 182 5.64 -29.76 -2.04
CA VAL A 182 5.67 -30.92 -2.94
C VAL A 182 4.56 -31.84 -2.44
N GLY A 183 3.40 -31.81 -3.11
CA GLY A 183 2.28 -32.69 -2.77
C GLY A 183 2.59 -34.16 -3.12
N ASP A 184 1.80 -35.07 -2.56
CA ASP A 184 1.91 -36.51 -2.86
C ASP A 184 1.32 -36.85 -4.24
N ASN A 185 2.04 -37.67 -5.02
CA ASN A 185 1.70 -38.41 -6.25
C ASN A 185 0.78 -37.82 -7.35
N ASN A 186 0.12 -36.67 -7.16
CA ASN A 186 -0.76 -36.01 -8.11
C ASN A 186 -0.47 -34.50 -8.16
N LEU A 187 0.36 -34.14 -9.14
CA LEU A 187 0.81 -32.77 -9.37
C LEU A 187 -0.36 -31.82 -9.68
N GLN A 188 -1.36 -32.25 -10.48
CA GLN A 188 -2.49 -31.41 -10.87
C GLN A 188 -3.37 -31.03 -9.68
N GLN A 189 -3.63 -31.98 -8.78
CA GLN A 189 -4.37 -31.72 -7.55
C GLN A 189 -3.61 -30.76 -6.63
N THR A 190 -2.30 -30.97 -6.51
CA THR A 190 -1.40 -30.11 -5.72
C THR A 190 -1.44 -28.66 -6.23
N ILE A 191 -1.38 -28.47 -7.55
CA ILE A 191 -1.45 -27.14 -8.18
C ILE A 191 -2.80 -26.45 -7.89
N LEU A 192 -3.91 -27.17 -8.04
CA LEU A 192 -5.24 -26.65 -7.75
C LEU A 192 -5.34 -26.18 -6.29
N GLU A 193 -4.87 -26.98 -5.34
CA GLU A 193 -4.89 -26.63 -3.92
C GLU A 193 -4.06 -25.38 -3.61
N VAL A 194 -2.87 -25.28 -4.20
CA VAL A 194 -2.01 -24.09 -4.06
C VAL A 194 -2.71 -22.85 -4.62
N ASN A 195 -3.30 -22.94 -5.80
CA ASN A 195 -3.99 -21.81 -6.43
C ASN A 195 -5.24 -21.38 -5.64
N ILE A 196 -6.00 -22.31 -5.06
CA ILE A 196 -7.15 -21.99 -4.20
C ILE A 196 -6.69 -21.27 -2.92
N GLU A 197 -5.61 -21.74 -2.28
CA GLU A 197 -5.06 -21.06 -1.09
C GLU A 197 -4.50 -19.68 -1.46
N ALA A 198 -3.85 -19.56 -2.61
CA ALA A 198 -3.36 -18.30 -3.14
C ALA A 198 -4.50 -17.32 -3.39
N ALA A 199 -5.62 -17.76 -3.98
CA ALA A 199 -6.80 -16.92 -4.20
C ALA A 199 -7.33 -16.29 -2.89
N LYS A 200 -7.38 -17.09 -1.82
CA LYS A 200 -7.79 -16.61 -0.48
C LYS A 200 -6.79 -15.61 0.11
N GLU A 201 -5.50 -15.91 0.00
CA GLU A 201 -4.43 -15.06 0.52
C GLU A 201 -4.32 -13.74 -0.26
N ILE A 202 -4.49 -13.78 -1.58
CA ILE A 202 -4.56 -12.58 -2.44
C ILE A 202 -5.68 -11.67 -2.00
N ALA A 203 -6.91 -12.19 -1.87
CA ALA A 203 -8.06 -11.40 -1.41
C ALA A 203 -7.79 -10.77 -0.02
N ARG A 204 -7.08 -11.47 0.86
CA ARG A 204 -6.66 -10.95 2.16
C ARG A 204 -5.62 -9.83 2.04
N GLN A 205 -4.61 -10.00 1.20
CA GLN A 205 -3.54 -9.01 0.97
C GLN A 205 -4.06 -7.74 0.30
N LEU A 206 -4.97 -7.85 -0.66
CA LEU A 206 -5.62 -6.70 -1.29
C LEU A 206 -6.30 -5.79 -0.26
N ARG A 207 -7.00 -6.39 0.73
CA ARG A 207 -7.61 -5.66 1.85
C ARG A 207 -6.57 -5.07 2.79
N LEU A 208 -5.57 -5.87 3.16
CA LEU A 208 -4.55 -5.49 4.14
C LEU A 208 -3.68 -4.32 3.66
N ARG A 209 -3.29 -4.34 2.38
CA ARG A 209 -2.43 -3.32 1.74
C ARG A 209 -3.21 -2.17 1.11
N ASP A 210 -4.54 -2.31 1.03
CA ASP A 210 -5.47 -1.48 0.26
C ASP A 210 -5.06 -1.29 -1.22
N ILE A 211 -4.58 -2.38 -1.85
CA ILE A 211 -4.24 -2.41 -3.27
C ILE A 211 -5.52 -2.16 -4.08
N SER A 212 -5.44 -1.27 -5.08
CA SER A 212 -6.59 -0.81 -5.87
C SER A 212 -6.15 -0.56 -7.30
N GLY A 213 -7.12 -0.48 -8.22
CA GLY A 213 -6.88 -0.33 -9.65
C GLY A 213 -6.99 -1.66 -10.38
N ILE A 214 -6.23 -1.80 -11.45
CA ILE A 214 -6.13 -3.03 -12.25
C ILE A 214 -5.17 -3.99 -11.54
N ILE A 215 -5.60 -5.23 -11.37
CA ILE A 215 -4.82 -6.29 -10.74
C ILE A 215 -4.83 -7.49 -11.67
N ILE A 216 -3.63 -7.99 -11.97
CA ILE A 216 -3.40 -9.18 -12.80
C ILE A 216 -2.80 -10.25 -11.90
N ILE A 217 -3.36 -11.45 -11.93
CA ILE A 217 -2.94 -12.58 -11.10
C ILE A 217 -2.49 -13.71 -12.03
N ASP A 218 -1.23 -14.10 -11.90
CA ASP A 218 -0.61 -15.23 -12.56
C ASP A 218 -0.68 -16.45 -11.63
N PHE A 219 -1.70 -17.27 -11.81
CA PHE A 219 -1.84 -18.54 -11.11
C PHE A 219 -0.98 -19.60 -11.80
N ILE A 220 -0.55 -20.62 -11.06
CA ILE A 220 0.21 -21.72 -11.64
C ILE A 220 -0.63 -22.41 -12.73
N ASP A 221 -0.02 -22.69 -13.87
CA ASP A 221 -0.67 -23.31 -15.02
C ASP A 221 -1.45 -24.59 -14.65
N MET A 222 -2.70 -24.66 -15.13
CA MET A 222 -3.59 -25.80 -14.96
C MET A 222 -4.06 -26.29 -16.32
N GLU A 223 -3.97 -27.60 -16.56
CA GLU A 223 -4.39 -28.21 -17.83
C GLU A 223 -5.92 -28.34 -17.93
N VAL A 224 -6.58 -28.55 -16.79
CA VAL A 224 -8.01 -28.80 -16.71
C VAL A 224 -8.77 -27.47 -16.55
N GLU A 225 -9.62 -27.14 -17.52
CA GLU A 225 -10.45 -25.92 -17.48
C GLU A 225 -11.35 -25.84 -16.23
N GLU A 226 -11.88 -26.97 -15.77
CA GLU A 226 -12.68 -27.01 -14.53
C GLU A 226 -11.90 -26.51 -13.31
N ASN A 227 -10.59 -26.80 -13.25
CA ASN A 227 -9.72 -26.34 -12.16
C ASN A 227 -9.53 -24.83 -12.20
N LYS A 228 -9.39 -24.25 -13.40
CA LYS A 228 -9.34 -22.80 -13.60
C LYS A 228 -10.60 -22.10 -13.06
N TYR A 229 -11.79 -22.62 -13.38
CA TYR A 229 -13.05 -22.09 -12.86
C TYR A 229 -13.14 -22.19 -11.33
N LYS A 230 -12.68 -23.29 -10.73
CA LYS A 230 -12.65 -23.45 -9.26
C LYS A 230 -11.78 -22.38 -8.57
N VAL A 231 -10.62 -22.06 -9.15
CA VAL A 231 -9.73 -21.02 -8.61
C VAL A 231 -10.36 -19.63 -8.70
N VAL A 232 -10.98 -19.30 -9.84
CA VAL A 232 -11.69 -18.01 -10.03
C VAL A 232 -12.86 -17.90 -9.04
N ALA A 233 -13.66 -18.95 -8.89
CA ALA A 233 -14.77 -18.98 -7.92
C ALA A 233 -14.28 -18.80 -6.47
N ALA A 234 -13.18 -19.47 -6.10
CA ALA A 234 -12.57 -19.29 -4.78
C ALA A 234 -12.07 -17.86 -4.55
N LEU A 235 -11.54 -17.20 -5.59
CA LEU A 235 -11.15 -15.79 -5.53
C LEU A 235 -12.38 -14.88 -5.31
N GLU A 236 -13.45 -15.07 -6.08
CA GLU A 236 -14.69 -14.31 -5.94
C GLU A 236 -15.31 -14.45 -4.54
N GLU A 237 -15.39 -15.68 -4.03
CA GLU A 237 -15.88 -15.96 -2.67
C GLU A 237 -15.03 -15.24 -1.61
N ALA A 238 -13.69 -15.30 -1.75
CA ALA A 238 -12.79 -14.63 -0.81
C ALA A 238 -12.87 -13.10 -0.88
N LEU A 239 -13.19 -12.55 -2.06
CA LEU A 239 -13.38 -11.11 -2.30
C LEU A 239 -14.76 -10.60 -1.85
N ALA A 240 -15.78 -11.46 -1.72
CA ALA A 240 -17.11 -11.06 -1.22
C ALA A 240 -17.05 -10.40 0.18
N LYS A 241 -16.04 -10.78 0.97
CA LYS A 241 -15.75 -10.20 2.30
C LYS A 241 -15.13 -8.79 2.23
N ASP A 242 -14.67 -8.35 1.06
CA ASP A 242 -14.11 -7.00 0.87
C ASP A 242 -15.21 -5.94 0.81
N ARG A 243 -15.02 -4.84 1.55
CA ARG A 243 -15.93 -3.69 1.61
C ARG A 243 -15.80 -2.77 0.40
N THR A 244 -14.65 -2.82 -0.26
CA THR A 244 -14.40 -2.13 -1.52
C THR A 244 -15.02 -2.91 -2.66
N LYS A 245 -15.58 -2.22 -3.66
CA LYS A 245 -16.13 -2.88 -4.85
C LYS A 245 -15.01 -3.53 -5.65
N THR A 246 -15.14 -4.83 -5.89
CA THR A 246 -14.27 -5.63 -6.76
C THR A 246 -15.06 -6.11 -7.97
N ASN A 247 -14.35 -6.39 -9.07
CA ASN A 247 -14.91 -7.00 -10.26
C ASN A 247 -13.87 -7.94 -10.85
N VAL A 248 -14.13 -9.24 -10.85
CA VAL A 248 -13.28 -10.26 -11.49
C VAL A 248 -13.79 -10.42 -12.92
N LEU A 249 -12.93 -10.19 -13.92
CA LEU A 249 -13.29 -10.27 -15.33
C LEU A 249 -13.12 -11.70 -15.89
N GLY A 250 -12.38 -12.55 -15.18
CA GLY A 250 -12.10 -13.93 -15.54
C GLY A 250 -10.65 -14.12 -15.97
N ILE A 251 -10.43 -15.15 -16.79
CA ILE A 251 -9.10 -15.53 -17.28
C ILE A 251 -8.91 -14.97 -18.68
N THR A 252 -7.78 -14.28 -18.88
CA THR A 252 -7.35 -13.72 -20.16
C THR A 252 -6.87 -14.82 -21.11
N GLY A 253 -6.71 -14.49 -22.41
CA GLY A 253 -6.14 -15.43 -23.38
C GLY A 253 -4.71 -15.91 -23.07
N LEU A 254 -4.01 -15.24 -22.14
CA LEU A 254 -2.67 -15.61 -21.67
C LEU A 254 -2.70 -16.49 -20.41
N GLY A 255 -3.87 -16.86 -19.88
CA GLY A 255 -3.98 -17.66 -18.66
C GLY A 255 -4.00 -16.83 -17.35
N LEU A 256 -3.81 -15.51 -17.43
CA LEU A 256 -3.82 -14.62 -16.27
C LEU A 256 -5.26 -14.28 -15.85
N VAL A 257 -5.51 -14.17 -14.55
CA VAL A 257 -6.79 -13.64 -14.04
C VAL A 257 -6.74 -12.12 -13.95
N GLU A 258 -7.72 -11.45 -14.58
CA GLU A 258 -7.86 -10.00 -14.55
C GLU A 258 -8.96 -9.58 -13.58
N MET A 259 -8.68 -8.59 -12.73
CA MET A 259 -9.69 -7.98 -11.88
C MET A 259 -9.46 -6.49 -11.66
N THR A 260 -10.50 -5.80 -11.21
CA THR A 260 -10.42 -4.42 -10.74
C THR A 260 -10.91 -4.28 -9.31
N ARG A 261 -10.27 -3.39 -8.55
CA ARG A 261 -10.69 -3.01 -7.19
C ARG A 261 -10.76 -1.48 -7.08
N LYS A 262 -11.92 -0.95 -6.71
CA LYS A 262 -12.17 0.50 -6.68
C LYS A 262 -11.21 1.23 -5.72
N LYS A 263 -10.57 2.30 -6.18
CA LYS A 263 -9.70 3.14 -5.33
C LYS A 263 -10.54 3.92 -4.31
N MET A 264 -10.30 3.68 -3.02
CA MET A 264 -11.04 4.34 -1.92
C MET A 264 -10.11 5.07 -0.95
N ARG A 265 -8.94 4.53 -0.63
CA ARG A 265 -7.98 5.14 0.32
C ARG A 265 -6.57 5.14 -0.26
N ARG A 266 -5.63 5.68 0.53
CA ARG A 266 -4.20 5.60 0.25
C ARG A 266 -3.71 4.21 0.60
N LYS A 267 -2.83 3.64 -0.24
CA LYS A 267 -2.21 2.33 -0.03
C LYS A 267 -1.37 2.33 1.25
N LEU A 268 -1.25 1.19 1.92
CA LEU A 268 -0.42 1.05 3.12
C LEU A 268 1.03 1.51 2.86
N SER A 269 1.61 1.09 1.73
CA SER A 269 2.96 1.47 1.30
C SER A 269 3.13 2.99 1.19
N SER A 270 2.15 3.74 0.69
CA SER A 270 2.23 5.21 0.56
C SER A 270 2.17 5.96 1.89
N ILE A 271 1.76 5.30 2.98
CA ILE A 271 1.68 5.89 4.33
C ILE A 271 3.02 5.71 5.06
N VAL A 272 3.65 4.54 4.89
CA VAL A 272 4.82 4.12 5.68
C VAL A 272 6.13 4.09 4.90
N LYS A 273 6.07 4.16 3.56
CA LYS A 273 7.24 4.21 2.68
C LYS A 273 7.22 5.49 1.85
N ARG A 274 8.41 5.91 1.40
CA ARG A 274 8.59 6.92 0.36
C ARG A 274 9.29 6.31 -0.84
N THR A 275 9.09 6.88 -2.02
CA THR A 275 9.85 6.51 -3.21
C THR A 275 11.35 6.64 -2.92
N CYS A 276 12.14 5.67 -3.38
CA CYS A 276 13.58 5.69 -3.19
C CYS A 276 14.17 6.95 -3.84
N PRO A 277 14.84 7.84 -3.08
CA PRO A 277 15.38 9.07 -3.65
C PRO A 277 16.61 8.82 -4.55
N TYR A 278 17.16 7.60 -4.53
CA TYR A 278 18.31 7.19 -5.32
C TYR A 278 17.88 6.82 -6.73
N CYS A 279 16.96 5.86 -6.84
CA CYS A 279 16.58 5.27 -8.12
C CYS A 279 15.19 5.72 -8.62
N GLY A 280 14.53 6.64 -7.92
CA GLY A 280 13.17 7.08 -8.25
C GLY A 280 12.13 5.96 -8.16
N GLY A 281 12.46 4.84 -7.51
CA GLY A 281 11.59 3.66 -7.40
C GLY A 281 11.88 2.54 -8.41
N SER A 282 12.87 2.68 -9.30
CA SER A 282 13.21 1.62 -10.26
C SER A 282 13.83 0.36 -9.61
N GLY A 283 14.39 0.51 -8.39
CA GLY A 283 15.15 -0.54 -7.72
C GLY A 283 16.54 -0.79 -8.33
N LEU A 284 16.95 0.03 -9.31
CA LEU A 284 18.20 -0.11 -10.05
C LEU A 284 18.98 1.20 -10.04
N VAL A 285 20.30 1.12 -10.01
CA VAL A 285 21.23 2.24 -10.17
C VAL A 285 22.28 1.85 -11.21
N ASP A 286 22.92 2.84 -11.84
CA ASP A 286 24.00 2.55 -12.79
C ASP A 286 25.12 1.74 -12.12
N SER A 287 25.65 0.75 -12.84
CA SER A 287 26.80 -0.03 -12.38
C SER A 287 28.07 0.82 -12.27
N GLU A 288 29.08 0.30 -11.59
CA GLU A 288 30.40 0.91 -11.46
C GLU A 288 31.01 1.18 -12.84
N GLU A 289 30.93 0.21 -13.74
CA GLU A 289 31.39 0.31 -15.12
C GLU A 289 30.65 1.39 -15.91
N THR A 290 29.32 1.40 -15.85
CA THR A 290 28.50 2.40 -16.55
C THR A 290 28.86 3.81 -16.08
N THR A 291 29.00 3.97 -14.77
CA THR A 291 29.37 5.25 -14.15
C THR A 291 30.78 5.67 -14.58
N ALA A 292 31.75 4.76 -14.55
CA ALA A 292 33.12 5.00 -14.97
C ALA A 292 33.21 5.40 -16.45
N ILE A 293 32.46 4.75 -17.34
CA ILE A 293 32.40 5.11 -18.77
C ILE A 293 31.78 6.49 -18.96
N ASN A 294 30.72 6.83 -18.22
CA ASN A 294 30.10 8.15 -18.28
C ASN A 294 31.04 9.25 -17.78
N LEU A 295 31.77 8.99 -16.68
CA LEU A 295 32.85 9.83 -16.20
C LEU A 295 33.93 10.05 -17.27
N ARG A 296 34.41 8.97 -17.92
CA ARG A 296 35.40 9.07 -19.00
C ARG A 296 34.95 10.01 -20.11
N ARG A 297 33.67 9.90 -20.53
CA ARG A 297 33.09 10.79 -21.55
C ARG A 297 33.08 12.25 -21.09
N LEU A 298 32.75 12.51 -19.83
CA LEU A 298 32.80 13.88 -19.28
C LEU A 298 34.22 14.42 -19.26
N VAL A 299 35.19 13.64 -18.77
CA VAL A 299 36.61 14.01 -18.72
C VAL A 299 37.13 14.36 -20.12
N LEU A 300 36.87 13.51 -21.12
CA LEU A 300 37.27 13.78 -22.51
C LEU A 300 36.66 15.07 -23.07
N ARG A 301 35.40 15.39 -22.71
CA ARG A 301 34.76 16.66 -23.11
C ARG A 301 35.40 17.87 -22.45
N GLN A 302 35.82 17.78 -21.19
CA GLN A 302 36.49 18.88 -20.50
C GLN A 302 37.89 19.13 -21.07
N LEU A 303 38.65 18.05 -21.31
CA LEU A 303 39.98 18.14 -21.91
C LEU A 303 39.97 18.77 -23.31
N ALA A 304 38.92 18.52 -24.10
CA ALA A 304 38.79 19.12 -25.42
C ALA A 304 38.53 20.64 -25.39
N ASN A 305 38.08 21.18 -24.25
CA ASN A 305 37.62 22.57 -24.11
C ASN A 305 38.46 23.40 -23.11
N SER A 306 39.57 22.87 -22.61
CA SER A 306 40.32 23.45 -21.51
C SER A 306 41.83 23.25 -21.68
N ASP A 307 42.61 24.29 -21.39
CA ASP A 307 44.07 24.23 -21.34
C ASP A 307 44.61 23.74 -19.97
N ILE A 308 43.69 23.39 -19.06
CA ILE A 308 44.03 22.98 -17.70
C ILE A 308 44.58 21.55 -17.69
N LYS A 309 45.59 21.34 -16.83
CA LYS A 309 46.41 20.14 -16.81
C LYS A 309 46.22 19.27 -15.57
N GLU A 310 45.46 19.72 -14.58
CA GLU A 310 45.24 18.99 -13.34
C GLU A 310 43.74 18.92 -13.02
N TYR A 311 43.22 17.70 -12.83
CA TYR A 311 41.80 17.46 -12.57
C TYR A 311 41.63 16.61 -11.31
N LEU A 312 40.72 17.04 -10.42
CA LEU A 312 40.23 16.24 -9.31
C LEU A 312 38.93 15.56 -9.71
N ILE A 313 38.89 14.25 -9.54
CA ILE A 313 37.75 13.38 -9.80
C ILE A 313 37.26 12.86 -8.46
N GLU A 314 36.08 13.31 -8.05
CA GLU A 314 35.39 12.80 -6.86
C GLU A 314 34.35 11.78 -7.31
N VAL A 315 34.42 10.57 -6.76
CA VAL A 315 33.51 9.45 -7.08
C VAL A 315 33.21 8.62 -5.83
N ASN A 316 32.17 7.78 -5.92
CA ASN A 316 31.94 6.73 -4.92
C ASN A 316 33.14 5.75 -4.81
N PRO A 317 33.46 5.20 -3.62
CA PRO A 317 34.57 4.28 -3.45
C PRO A 317 34.55 3.03 -4.35
N LEU A 318 33.38 2.50 -4.70
CA LEU A 318 33.26 1.35 -5.61
C LEU A 318 33.70 1.72 -7.03
N VAL A 319 33.30 2.90 -7.50
CA VAL A 319 33.72 3.44 -8.80
C VAL A 319 35.21 3.77 -8.79
N ALA A 320 35.74 4.36 -7.71
CA ALA A 320 37.18 4.60 -7.55
C ALA A 320 37.97 3.30 -7.70
N LYS A 321 37.54 2.24 -6.99
CA LYS A 321 38.16 0.91 -7.07
C LYS A 321 38.10 0.33 -8.50
N TYR A 322 36.98 0.51 -9.20
CA TYR A 322 36.84 0.09 -10.59
C TYR A 322 37.80 0.87 -11.52
N ILE A 323 37.92 2.18 -11.36
CA ILE A 323 38.88 3.02 -12.11
C ILE A 323 40.32 2.57 -11.86
N GLU A 324 40.66 2.24 -10.61
CA GLU A 324 41.99 1.75 -10.21
C GLU A 324 42.29 0.32 -10.69
N SER A 325 41.25 -0.45 -11.00
CA SER A 325 41.39 -1.84 -11.41
C SER A 325 42.05 -1.96 -12.79
N LYS A 326 42.92 -2.97 -12.97
CA LYS A 326 43.53 -3.29 -14.27
C LYS A 326 42.66 -4.18 -15.15
N GLU A 327 41.43 -4.46 -14.73
CA GLU A 327 40.53 -5.41 -15.39
C GLU A 327 39.81 -4.80 -16.60
N ALA A 328 39.76 -3.47 -16.71
CA ALA A 328 39.21 -2.81 -17.88
C ALA A 328 40.18 -2.89 -19.08
N GLU A 329 39.71 -3.43 -20.22
CA GLU A 329 40.48 -3.48 -21.49
C GLU A 329 40.98 -2.10 -21.94
N THR A 330 40.28 -1.04 -21.54
CA THR A 330 40.68 0.35 -21.76
C THR A 330 40.72 1.09 -20.43
N PRO A 331 41.81 1.82 -20.10
CA PRO A 331 41.85 2.63 -18.89
C PRO A 331 40.71 3.66 -18.91
N VAL A 332 39.97 3.73 -17.80
CA VAL A 332 38.83 4.65 -17.67
C VAL A 332 39.27 6.10 -17.85
N LEU A 333 40.40 6.47 -17.23
CA LEU A 333 40.97 7.80 -17.40
C LEU A 333 41.97 7.79 -18.55
N PRO A 334 41.87 8.74 -19.51
CA PRO A 334 42.77 8.79 -20.65
C PRO A 334 44.19 9.14 -20.19
N LYS A 335 45.20 8.49 -20.78
CA LYS A 335 46.61 8.85 -20.57
C LYS A 335 47.00 9.91 -21.58
N ILE A 336 47.07 11.17 -21.15
CA ILE A 336 47.46 12.32 -21.99
C ILE A 336 48.71 12.96 -21.38
N GLU A 337 49.69 13.27 -22.23
CA GLU A 337 50.95 13.85 -21.79
C GLU A 337 50.74 15.23 -21.16
N GLY A 338 51.29 15.42 -19.96
CA GLY A 338 51.20 16.67 -19.23
C GLY A 338 49.87 16.90 -18.48
N VAL A 339 48.92 15.96 -18.52
CA VAL A 339 47.67 16.01 -17.76
C VAL A 339 47.71 15.02 -16.60
N LYS A 340 47.27 15.44 -15.41
CA LYS A 340 47.19 14.61 -14.20
C LYS A 340 45.76 14.49 -13.68
N PHE A 341 45.42 13.28 -13.25
CA PHE A 341 44.13 13.00 -12.62
C PHE A 341 44.32 12.60 -11.16
N TYR A 342 43.56 13.22 -10.27
CA TYR A 342 43.51 12.89 -8.86
C TYR A 342 42.16 12.24 -8.57
N VAL A 343 42.14 11.03 -8.02
CA VAL A 343 40.90 10.34 -7.71
C VAL A 343 40.66 10.40 -6.20
N LEU A 344 39.53 10.96 -5.82
CA LEU A 344 39.06 11.05 -4.44
C LEU A 344 37.83 10.16 -4.26
N ALA A 345 37.99 9.10 -3.48
CA ALA A 345 36.88 8.26 -3.05
C ALA A 345 36.09 8.96 -1.93
N SER A 346 34.82 9.27 -2.18
CA SER A 346 33.93 9.96 -1.25
C SER A 346 32.79 9.05 -0.81
N GLU A 347 32.81 8.59 0.44
CA GLU A 347 31.78 7.69 0.99
C GLU A 347 30.37 8.30 1.00
N SER A 348 30.26 9.63 1.04
CA SER A 348 28.98 10.33 1.00
C SER A 348 28.42 10.50 -0.42
N MET A 349 29.14 10.06 -1.45
CA MET A 349 28.73 10.22 -2.85
C MET A 349 27.91 9.03 -3.33
N HIS A 350 26.84 9.30 -4.07
CA HIS A 350 26.02 8.27 -4.71
C HIS A 350 26.84 7.47 -5.73
N LEU A 351 26.50 6.19 -5.95
CA LEU A 351 27.24 5.31 -6.87
C LEU A 351 27.32 5.88 -8.29
N SER A 352 26.21 6.42 -8.79
CA SER A 352 26.08 7.02 -10.13
C SER A 352 26.52 8.49 -10.20
N ASP A 353 26.86 9.12 -9.06
CA ASP A 353 27.33 10.50 -9.05
C ASP A 353 28.84 10.55 -9.23
N TYR A 354 29.30 11.57 -9.95
CA TYR A 354 30.71 11.88 -10.10
C TYR A 354 30.87 13.38 -10.30
N ARG A 355 31.99 13.91 -9.82
CA ARG A 355 32.35 15.32 -10.00
C ARG A 355 33.76 15.40 -10.56
N VAL A 356 33.93 16.22 -11.59
CA VAL A 356 35.23 16.55 -12.16
C VAL A 356 35.47 18.03 -11.95
N VAL A 357 36.51 18.36 -11.17
CA VAL A 357 36.90 19.71 -10.81
C VAL A 357 38.26 20.00 -11.43
N GLU A 358 38.36 21.09 -12.16
CA GLU A 358 39.62 21.61 -12.67
C GLU A 358 40.42 22.27 -11.54
N ILE A 359 41.71 21.95 -11.43
CA ILE A 359 42.61 22.55 -10.45
C ILE A 359 43.35 23.71 -11.13
N THR A 360 43.00 24.95 -10.77
CA THR A 360 43.52 26.15 -11.44
C THR A 360 44.65 26.84 -10.68
N SER A 361 44.82 26.54 -9.38
CA SER A 361 45.83 27.18 -8.53
C SER A 361 46.47 26.25 -7.51
N GLN A 362 47.69 26.58 -7.09
CA GLN A 362 48.44 25.84 -6.07
C GLN A 362 47.72 25.82 -4.70
N LYS A 363 46.98 26.89 -4.38
CA LYS A 363 46.17 27.00 -3.16
C LYS A 363 44.94 26.08 -3.18
N GLU A 364 44.29 25.93 -4.34
CA GLU A 364 43.20 24.94 -4.52
C GLU A 364 43.72 23.52 -4.42
N ARG A 365 44.90 23.26 -5.01
CA ARG A 365 45.57 21.96 -4.96
C ARG A 365 45.81 21.50 -3.52
N GLU A 366 46.38 22.34 -2.67
CA GLU A 366 46.62 22.01 -1.26
C GLU A 366 45.32 21.78 -0.47
N LYS A 367 44.27 22.54 -0.79
CA LYS A 367 42.95 22.42 -0.15
C LYS A 367 42.21 21.14 -0.55
N LEU A 368 42.30 20.74 -1.82
CA LEU A 368 41.55 19.63 -2.40
C LEU A 368 42.26 18.27 -2.26
N LEU A 369 43.60 18.24 -2.28
CA LEU A 369 44.38 16.99 -2.30
C LEU A 369 44.70 16.41 -0.92
N GLY A 370 44.33 17.05 0.19
CA GLY A 370 44.65 16.57 1.54
C GLY A 370 44.14 15.16 1.89
N LYS A 371 43.30 14.54 1.06
CA LYS A 371 42.77 13.17 1.19
C LYS A 371 42.73 12.35 -0.11
N ALA A 372 43.20 12.89 -1.24
CA ALA A 372 43.05 12.26 -2.55
C ALA A 372 44.23 11.34 -2.90
N ARG A 373 43.98 10.24 -3.63
CA ARG A 373 45.04 9.38 -4.19
C ARG A 373 45.43 9.90 -5.58
N VAL A 374 46.72 9.94 -5.87
CA VAL A 374 47.24 10.39 -7.18
C VAL A 374 47.09 9.26 -8.20
N PHE A 375 46.42 9.52 -9.31
CA PHE A 375 46.20 8.54 -10.38
C PHE A 375 46.85 9.03 -11.68
N CYS A 376 48.17 8.82 -11.76
CA CYS A 376 49.08 9.24 -12.84
C CYS A 376 49.29 10.75 -12.98
#